data_AF-A0A920WAI6-F1
#
_entry.id   AF-A0A920WAI6-F1
#
_cell.length_a   1.000
_cell.length_b   1.000
_cell.length_c   1.000
_cell.angle_alpha   90.00
_cell.angle_beta   90.00
_cell.angle_gamma   90.00
#
_symmetry.space_group_name_H-M   'P 1'
#
loop_
_entity.id
_entity.type
_entity.pdbx_description
1 polymer ?
#
loop_
_entity_poly.entity_id
_entity_poly.type
_entity_poly.pdbx_seq_one_letter_code
_entity_poly.pdbx_strand_id
1 'polypeptide(L)'
;MGNIPITVIIESEVLEEIYQEARNSFPNECCGWLCGEKYGNKVTVVRKCINAQDSGTHPTVSERTAETAYVFSGEDVLDLNKSFDRICPQ
;
A
#
# COMPACT_ATOMS: atom_id res chain seq x y z
N MET A 1 -2.03 23.18 20.74
CA MET A 1 -0.94 22.18 20.80
C MET A 1 -1.10 21.29 19.59
N GLY A 2 -0.16 21.32 18.64
CA GLY A 2 -0.23 20.51 17.43
C GLY A 2 0.02 19.03 17.76
N ASN A 3 -0.73 18.12 17.14
CA ASN A 3 -0.47 16.69 17.22
C ASN A 3 0.91 16.41 16.60
N ILE A 4 1.90 16.12 17.45
CA ILE A 4 3.20 15.62 16.99
C ILE A 4 2.96 14.16 16.58
N PRO A 5 3.22 13.78 15.30
CA PRO A 5 3.08 12.41 14.88
C PRO A 5 4.03 11.51 15.68
N ILE A 6 3.53 10.36 16.14
CA ILE A 6 4.32 9.36 16.85
C ILE A 6 5.14 8.57 15.82
N THR A 7 6.36 8.20 16.18
CA THR A 7 7.21 7.33 15.35
C THR A 7 6.54 5.98 15.11
N VAL A 8 6.36 5.63 13.83
CA VAL A 8 5.89 4.31 13.41
C VAL A 8 7.06 3.31 13.43
N ILE A 9 6.83 2.14 14.00
CA ILE A 9 7.77 1.02 14.12
C ILE A 9 7.37 -0.03 13.08
N ILE A 10 8.32 -0.38 12.22
CA ILE A 10 8.21 -1.45 11.24
C ILE A 10 9.26 -2.49 11.62
N GLU A 11 8.80 -3.66 12.06
CA GLU A 11 9.69 -4.77 12.44
C GLU A 11 10.40 -5.32 11.20
N SER A 12 11.55 -5.98 11.38
CA SER A 12 12.41 -6.40 10.26
C SER A 12 11.71 -7.37 9.29
N GLU A 13 10.84 -8.24 9.79
CA GLU A 13 10.05 -9.17 8.97
C GLU A 13 9.09 -8.44 8.02
N VAL A 14 8.33 -7.48 8.55
CA VAL A 14 7.43 -6.61 7.78
C VAL A 14 8.22 -5.79 6.75
N LEU A 15 9.40 -5.28 7.13
CA LEU A 15 10.25 -4.53 6.22
C LEU A 15 10.80 -5.41 5.08
N GLU A 16 11.13 -6.67 5.37
CA GLU A 16 11.58 -7.63 4.38
C GLU A 16 10.47 -7.92 3.35
N GLU A 17 9.21 -8.07 3.77
CA GLU A 17 8.08 -8.23 2.85
C GLU A 17 7.91 -7.04 1.90
N ILE A 18 8.10 -5.81 2.39
CA ILE A 18 8.06 -4.58 1.58
C ILE A 18 9.18 -4.61 0.55
N TYR A 19 10.41 -4.97 0.97
CA TYR A 19 11.54 -5.05 0.05
C TYR A 19 11.44 -6.17 -0.97
N GLN A 20 10.83 -7.30 -0.60
CA GLN A 20 10.54 -8.38 -1.53
C GLN A 20 9.53 -7.91 -2.58
N GLU A 21 8.48 -7.18 -2.18
CA GLU A 21 7.51 -6.65 -3.13
C GLU A 21 8.12 -5.66 -4.10
N ALA A 22 8.88 -4.68 -3.60
CA ALA A 22 9.54 -3.70 -4.45
C ALA A 22 10.47 -4.36 -5.48
N ARG A 23 11.16 -5.44 -5.10
CA ARG A 23 12.01 -6.21 -6.02
C ARG A 23 11.21 -7.01 -7.04
N ASN A 24 10.09 -7.60 -6.64
CA ASN A 24 9.25 -8.39 -7.54
C ASN A 24 8.52 -7.52 -8.56
N SER A 25 8.18 -6.28 -8.19
CA SER A 25 7.48 -5.36 -9.09
C SER A 25 8.40 -4.63 -10.04
N PHE A 26 9.69 -4.48 -9.72
CA PHE A 26 10.65 -3.79 -10.58
C PHE A 26 10.63 -4.36 -12.03
N PRO A 27 10.55 -3.51 -13.07
CA PRO A 27 10.70 -2.06 -13.07
C PRO A 27 9.42 -1.26 -12.74
N ASN A 28 8.27 -1.92 -12.58
CA ASN A 28 7.01 -1.25 -12.34
C ASN A 28 6.96 -0.59 -10.95
N GLU A 29 6.26 0.54 -10.84
CA GLU A 29 5.88 1.12 -9.55
C GLU A 29 5.03 0.10 -8.78
N CYS A 30 5.33 -0.08 -7.50
CA CYS A 30 4.54 -0.85 -6.55
C CYS A 30 3.97 0.06 -5.46
N CYS A 31 2.80 -0.27 -4.95
CA CYS A 31 2.20 0.39 -3.81
C CYS A 31 1.47 -0.61 -2.92
N GLY A 32 1.09 -0.15 -1.74
CA GLY A 32 0.36 -0.90 -0.75
C GLY A 32 0.02 -0.01 0.43
N TRP A 33 -0.52 -0.61 1.49
CA TRP A 33 -0.73 0.08 2.75
C TRP A 33 -0.27 -0.75 3.93
N LEU A 34 0.08 -0.04 4.99
CA LEU A 34 0.53 -0.60 6.26
C LEU A 34 -0.60 -0.53 7.25
N CYS A 35 -0.84 -1.63 7.95
CA CYS A 35 -1.88 -1.77 8.94
C CYS A 35 -1.28 -2.06 10.32
N GLY A 36 -1.95 -1.57 11.36
CA GLY A 36 -1.57 -1.75 12.75
C GLY A 36 -2.71 -1.36 13.67
N GLU A 37 -2.48 -1.41 14.98
CA GLU A 37 -3.49 -1.02 15.96
C GLU A 37 -3.79 0.49 15.89
N LYS A 38 -5.06 0.87 16.04
CA LYS A 38 -5.54 2.26 15.94
C LYS A 38 -4.77 3.27 16.81
N TYR A 39 -4.35 2.84 18.00
CA TYR A 39 -3.60 3.66 18.97
C TYR A 39 -2.19 3.13 19.22
N GLY A 40 -1.80 2.08 18.49
CA GLY A 40 -0.43 1.57 18.51
C GLY A 40 0.43 2.35 17.53
N ASN A 41 1.74 2.11 17.60
CA ASN A 41 2.70 2.65 16.66
C ASN A 41 3.42 1.55 15.87
N LYS A 42 3.02 0.30 16.02
CA LYS A 42 3.60 -0.85 15.31
C LYS A 42 2.78 -1.21 14.09
N VAL A 43 3.48 -1.45 12.99
CA VAL A 43 2.90 -2.09 11.79
C VAL A 43 2.91 -3.59 12.01
N THR A 44 1.78 -4.23 11.76
CA THR A 44 1.61 -5.68 11.88
C THR A 44 1.33 -6.36 10.55
N VAL A 45 0.80 -5.62 9.56
CA VAL A 45 0.40 -6.19 8.27
C VAL A 45 0.82 -5.25 7.13
N VAL A 46 1.36 -5.83 6.06
CA VAL A 46 1.58 -5.15 4.77
C VAL A 46 0.56 -5.70 3.78
N ARG A 47 -0.24 -4.81 3.19
CA ARG A 47 -1.18 -5.18 2.14
C ARG A 47 -0.63 -4.67 0.81
N LYS A 48 -0.21 -5.58 -0.05
CA LYS A 48 0.32 -5.32 -1.39
C LYS A 48 -0.83 -5.02 -2.35
N CYS A 49 -0.64 -4.09 -3.28
CA CYS A 49 -1.63 -3.76 -4.30
C CYS A 49 -1.10 -4.07 -5.68
N ILE A 50 -2.01 -4.21 -6.65
CA ILE A 50 -1.66 -4.46 -8.04
C ILE A 50 -1.77 -3.13 -8.80
N ASN A 51 -0.71 -2.75 -9.52
CA ASN A 51 -0.73 -1.56 -10.33
C ASN A 51 -1.71 -1.72 -11.50
N ALA A 52 -2.80 -0.97 -11.49
CA ALA A 52 -3.83 -1.03 -12.52
C ALA A 52 -3.55 -0.11 -13.71
N GLN A 53 -2.40 0.56 -13.77
CA GLN A 53 -2.05 1.50 -14.84
C GLN A 53 -2.14 0.84 -16.24
N ASP A 54 -1.56 -0.35 -16.40
CA ASP A 54 -1.55 -1.05 -17.69
C ASP A 54 -2.92 -1.66 -18.06
N SER A 55 -3.90 -1.66 -17.15
CA SER A 55 -5.26 -2.13 -17.46
C SER A 55 -6.04 -1.17 -18.37
N GLY A 56 -5.54 0.06 -18.56
CA GLY A 56 -6.10 1.05 -19.49
C GLY A 56 -7.49 1.58 -19.11
N THR A 57 -7.98 1.28 -17.90
CA THR A 57 -9.33 1.66 -17.45
C THR A 57 -9.39 3.04 -16.79
N HIS A 58 -8.26 3.73 -16.64
CA HIS A 58 -8.16 5.00 -15.92
C HIS A 58 -8.05 6.21 -16.87
N PRO A 59 -8.70 7.36 -16.58
CA PRO A 59 -8.67 8.56 -17.41
C PRO A 59 -7.33 9.33 -17.40
N THR A 60 -6.22 8.73 -16.95
CA THR A 60 -4.91 9.38 -16.86
C THR A 60 -4.16 9.37 -18.18
N VAL A 61 -3.20 10.29 -18.26
CA VAL A 61 -2.28 10.51 -19.38
C VAL A 61 -1.76 9.18 -19.92
N SER A 62 -2.19 8.82 -21.13
CA SER A 62 -1.89 7.54 -21.80
C SER A 62 -0.41 7.30 -22.09
N GLU A 63 0.43 8.30 -21.83
CA GLU A 63 1.87 8.29 -22.11
C GLU A 63 2.70 7.69 -20.96
N ARG A 64 2.12 7.47 -19.77
CA ARG A 64 2.82 6.85 -18.63
C ARG A 64 2.56 5.35 -18.58
N THR A 65 3.62 4.56 -18.42
CA THR A 65 3.60 3.10 -18.22
C THR A 65 3.51 2.75 -16.73
N ALA A 66 3.26 1.48 -16.39
CA ALA A 66 3.35 1.00 -15.00
C ALA A 66 4.71 1.25 -14.31
N GLU A 67 5.81 1.45 -15.07
CA GLU A 67 7.12 1.86 -14.55
C GLU A 67 7.14 3.29 -14.00
N THR A 68 6.28 4.16 -14.51
CA THR A 68 6.31 5.59 -14.19
C THR A 68 4.99 6.10 -13.67
N ALA A 69 4.00 5.24 -13.43
CA ALA A 69 2.71 5.60 -12.83
C ALA A 69 2.08 4.41 -12.12
N TYR A 70 1.43 4.71 -11.00
CA TYR A 70 0.63 3.76 -10.24
C TYR A 70 -0.84 4.17 -10.22
N VAL A 71 -1.73 3.23 -10.52
CA VAL A 71 -3.18 3.38 -10.33
C VAL A 71 -3.69 2.33 -9.37
N PHE A 72 -4.34 2.76 -8.29
CA PHE A 72 -5.11 1.86 -7.44
C PHE A 72 -6.34 1.37 -8.19
N SER A 73 -6.57 0.06 -8.15
CA SER A 73 -7.83 -0.50 -8.65
C SER A 73 -9.00 -0.08 -7.75
N GLY A 74 -10.22 -0.10 -8.29
CA GLY A 74 -11.42 0.17 -7.49
C GLY A 74 -11.58 -0.87 -6.38
N GLU A 75 -11.19 -2.11 -6.64
CA GLU A 75 -11.14 -3.22 -5.69
C GLU A 75 -10.20 -2.91 -4.53
N ASP A 76 -9.00 -2.39 -4.80
CA ASP A 76 -8.04 -2.01 -3.76
C ASP A 76 -8.58 -0.90 -2.86
N VAL A 77 -9.26 0.10 -3.43
CA VAL A 77 -9.89 1.18 -2.65
C VAL A 77 -11.01 0.64 -1.76
N LEU A 78 -11.85 -0.24 -2.29
CA LEU A 78 -12.94 -0.87 -1.52
C LEU A 78 -12.39 -1.77 -0.41
N ASP A 79 -11.33 -2.51 -0.66
CA ASP A 79 -10.71 -3.37 0.34
C ASP A 79 -9.99 -2.56 1.42
N LEU A 80 -9.32 -1.46 1.06
CA LEU A 80 -8.80 -0.51 2.02
C LEU A 80 -9.92 0.02 2.91
N ASN A 81 -11.05 0.43 2.33
CA ASN A 81 -12.20 0.92 3.11
C ASN A 81 -12.72 -0.13 4.10
N LYS A 82 -12.93 -1.37 3.65
CA LYS A 82 -13.34 -2.49 4.51
C LYS A 82 -12.33 -2.83 5.60
N SER A 83 -11.05 -2.55 5.38
CA SER A 83 -10.00 -2.83 6.37
C SER A 83 -10.11 -1.97 7.62
N PHE A 84 -10.79 -0.81 7.54
CA PHE A 84 -11.07 0.03 8.73
C PHE A 84 -12.22 -0.50 9.58
N ASP A 85 -13.16 -1.22 8.97
CA ASP A 85 -14.32 -1.82 9.67
C ASP A 85 -13.95 -3.13 10.36
N ARG A 86 -12.85 -3.75 9.94
CA ARG A 86 -12.31 -4.96 10.54
C ARG A 86 -11.21 -4.55 11.52
N ILE A 87 -11.22 -5.10 12.73
CA ILE A 87 -9.98 -5.18 13.51
C ILE A 87 -9.00 -5.92 12.58
N CYS A 88 -7.93 -5.26 12.15
CA CYS A 88 -7.03 -5.78 11.11
C CYS A 88 -6.77 -7.26 11.35
N PRO A 89 -7.12 -8.16 10.39
CA PRO A 89 -7.01 -9.59 10.62
C PRO A 89 -5.55 -9.93 10.93
N GLN A 90 -5.37 -10.75 11.97
CA GLN A 90 -4.07 -11.32 12.36
C GLN A 90 -3.60 -12.36 11.33
#